data_AF-A0A4Q3Z2Q0-F1
#
_entry.id   AF-A0A4Q3Z2Q0-F1
#
_cell.length_a   1.000
_cell.length_b   1.000
_cell.length_c   1.000
_cell.angle_alpha   90.00
_cell.angle_beta   90.00
_cell.angle_gamma   90.00
#
_symmetry.space_group_name_H-M   'P 1'
#
loop_
_entity.id
_entity.type
_entity.pdbx_description
1 polymer ?
#
loop_
_entity_poly.entity_id
_entity_poly.type
_entity_poly.pdbx_seq_one_letter_code
_entity_poly.pdbx_strand_id
1 'polypeptide(L)'
;MQALKFSLAATAVALLMSTTVAMAQTEVRFTHSITGGSSREALDSIIADFEAANPDIKIKQIVFDDDQYSNQGLITQLKSNEVPDIFFEWAGYPVQRDVGAGYAYDLSDAMAADGWKASFAPSVWTDGAGTMVDGKPYLVPLSLDLTNTIWYNKKIFAEHNLTPPKTWD
;
A
#
# COMPACT_ATOMS: atom_id res chain seq x y z
N MET A 1 -23.28 83.32 13.68
CA MET A 1 -24.63 82.92 13.21
C MET A 1 -24.45 82.49 11.76
N GLN A 2 -24.73 81.28 11.27
CA GLN A 2 -25.58 80.16 11.69
C GLN A 2 -24.80 78.83 11.57
N ALA A 3 -25.24 77.84 12.35
CA ALA A 3 -24.80 76.45 12.29
C ALA A 3 -25.42 75.72 11.09
N LEU A 4 -24.71 74.72 10.54
CA LEU A 4 -25.34 73.62 9.82
C LEU A 4 -24.75 72.28 10.25
N LYS A 5 -25.66 71.35 10.54
CA LYS A 5 -25.49 70.08 11.23
C LYS A 5 -25.39 68.92 10.24
N PHE A 6 -24.59 67.92 10.61
CA PHE A 6 -24.72 66.45 10.42
C PHE A 6 -25.39 65.88 9.15
N SER A 7 -24.71 64.93 8.49
CA SER A 7 -25.25 63.56 8.39
C SER A 7 -24.19 62.49 8.05
N LEU A 8 -24.37 61.39 8.76
CA LEU A 8 -23.65 60.12 8.83
C LEU A 8 -23.94 59.25 7.59
N ALA A 9 -22.94 58.56 7.05
CA ALA A 9 -23.11 57.24 6.43
C ALA A 9 -21.73 56.57 6.26
N ALA A 10 -21.26 55.92 7.33
CA ALA A 10 -20.16 54.99 7.26
C ALA A 10 -20.73 53.59 7.01
N THR A 11 -20.63 53.09 5.78
CA THR A 11 -20.89 51.67 5.48
C THR A 11 -19.56 51.00 5.22
N ALA A 12 -18.90 50.56 6.30
CA ALA A 12 -17.77 49.65 6.18
C ALA A 12 -18.33 48.25 5.85
N VAL A 13 -18.23 47.86 4.58
CA VAL A 13 -18.43 46.47 4.17
C VAL A 13 -17.24 45.68 4.69
N ALA A 14 -17.44 44.95 5.78
CA ALA A 14 -16.47 43.99 6.28
C ALA A 14 -16.42 42.80 5.29
N LEU A 15 -15.44 42.84 4.38
CA LEU A 15 -15.10 41.70 3.54
C LEU A 15 -14.41 40.66 4.43
N LEU A 16 -15.19 39.72 4.96
CA LEU A 16 -14.66 38.48 5.54
C LEU A 16 -13.98 37.68 4.42
N MET A 17 -12.70 37.98 4.16
CA MET A 17 -11.83 37.06 3.44
C MET A 17 -11.59 35.87 4.35
N SER A 18 -12.43 34.85 4.22
CA SER A 18 -12.11 33.49 4.66
C SER A 18 -10.89 33.05 3.87
N THR A 19 -9.70 33.29 4.42
CA THR A 19 -8.48 32.66 3.95
C THR A 19 -8.60 31.18 4.28
N THR A 20 -9.17 30.41 3.35
CA THR A 20 -8.89 28.98 3.29
C THR A 20 -7.40 28.89 3.04
N VAL A 21 -6.63 28.64 4.10
CA VAL A 21 -5.26 28.16 3.98
C VAL A 21 -5.38 26.89 3.14
N ALA A 22 -4.95 26.96 1.88
CA ALA A 22 -4.74 25.77 1.08
C ALA A 22 -3.63 25.00 1.81
N MET A 23 -4.01 24.06 2.68
CA MET A 23 -3.10 23.09 3.25
C MET A 23 -2.46 22.38 2.06
N ALA A 24 -1.13 22.43 1.94
CA ALA A 24 -0.42 21.68 0.92
C ALA A 24 -0.79 20.20 1.12
N GLN A 25 -1.45 19.62 0.14
CA GLN A 25 -1.89 18.24 0.18
C GLN A 25 -0.66 17.32 0.15
N THR A 26 -0.54 16.44 1.14
CA THR A 26 0.54 15.47 1.22
C THR A 26 0.25 14.34 0.24
N GLU A 27 1.10 14.17 -0.77
CA GLU A 27 1.04 13.04 -1.71
C GLU A 27 1.85 11.88 -1.14
N VAL A 28 1.21 10.71 -0.98
CA VAL A 28 1.83 9.43 -0.63
C VAL A 28 1.85 8.55 -1.88
N ARG A 29 3.04 8.13 -2.30
CA ARG A 29 3.26 7.33 -3.50
C ARG A 29 3.21 5.85 -3.16
N PHE A 30 2.30 5.13 -3.80
CA PHE A 30 2.12 3.70 -3.61
C PHE A 30 2.39 2.91 -4.89
N THR A 31 3.47 2.14 -4.94
CA THR A 31 3.85 1.33 -6.12
C THR A 31 3.47 -0.14 -5.95
N HIS A 32 2.61 -0.70 -6.81
CA HIS A 32 2.12 -2.07 -6.67
C HIS A 32 1.74 -2.75 -8.00
N SER A 33 1.52 -4.08 -7.97
CA SER A 33 1.12 -4.87 -9.15
C SER A 33 -0.35 -5.31 -9.18
N ILE A 34 -1.19 -4.71 -8.32
CA ILE A 34 -2.63 -5.02 -8.24
C ILE A 34 -3.36 -4.32 -9.38
N THR A 35 -3.52 -5.03 -10.49
CA THR A 35 -3.99 -4.49 -11.78
C THR A 35 -5.47 -4.71 -12.08
N GLY A 36 -6.15 -5.68 -11.45
CA GLY A 36 -7.54 -5.98 -11.79
C GLY A 36 -8.30 -6.89 -10.83
N GLY A 37 -9.53 -7.20 -11.21
CA GLY A 37 -10.45 -8.05 -10.46
C GLY A 37 -10.87 -7.45 -9.12
N SER A 38 -11.43 -8.28 -8.26
CA SER A 38 -11.95 -7.88 -6.94
C SER A 38 -10.87 -7.26 -6.04
N SER A 39 -9.60 -7.65 -6.20
CA SER A 39 -8.49 -7.07 -5.42
C SER A 39 -8.26 -5.61 -5.76
N ARG A 40 -8.38 -5.23 -7.05
CA ARG A 40 -8.27 -3.84 -7.48
C ARG A 40 -9.41 -2.99 -6.95
N GLU A 41 -10.63 -3.48 -7.10
CA GLU A 41 -11.84 -2.79 -6.60
C GLU A 41 -11.79 -2.57 -5.09
N ALA A 42 -11.37 -3.59 -4.33
CA ALA A 42 -11.20 -3.49 -2.89
C ALA A 42 -10.14 -2.45 -2.51
N LEU A 43 -8.98 -2.45 -3.18
CA LEU A 43 -7.91 -1.48 -2.89
C LEU A 43 -8.36 -0.04 -3.21
N ASP A 44 -8.99 0.18 -4.36
CA ASP A 44 -9.47 1.51 -4.74
C ASP A 44 -10.54 2.02 -3.75
N SER A 45 -11.41 1.14 -3.24
CA SER A 45 -12.36 1.48 -2.17
C SER A 45 -11.67 1.84 -0.86
N ILE A 46 -10.67 1.06 -0.44
CA ILE A 46 -9.89 1.33 0.79
C ILE A 46 -9.18 2.69 0.68
N ILE A 47 -8.59 2.98 -0.47
CA ILE A 47 -7.93 4.27 -0.73
C ILE A 47 -8.95 5.41 -0.67
N ALA A 48 -10.12 5.25 -1.29
CA ALA A 48 -11.17 6.26 -1.25
C ALA A 48 -11.64 6.56 0.18
N ASP A 49 -11.87 5.52 0.99
CA ASP A 49 -12.26 5.67 2.40
C ASP A 49 -11.15 6.34 3.22
N PHE A 50 -9.89 5.96 2.98
CA PHE A 50 -8.73 6.56 3.63
C PHE A 50 -8.60 8.05 3.29
N GLU A 51 -8.70 8.43 2.02
CA GLU A 51 -8.63 9.84 1.59
C GLU A 51 -9.82 10.66 2.06
N ALA A 52 -11.01 10.05 2.21
CA ALA A 52 -12.19 10.71 2.76
C ALA A 52 -12.01 11.01 4.26
N ALA A 53 -11.36 10.10 5.00
CA ALA A 53 -11.03 10.28 6.41
C ALA A 53 -9.81 11.20 6.64
N ASN A 54 -8.91 11.32 5.66
CA ASN A 54 -7.67 12.11 5.73
C ASN A 54 -7.60 13.07 4.52
N PRO A 55 -8.38 14.17 4.51
CA PRO A 55 -8.54 15.03 3.33
C PRO A 55 -7.26 15.75 2.91
N ASP A 56 -6.28 15.85 3.80
CA ASP A 56 -4.95 16.41 3.59
C ASP A 56 -3.96 15.41 2.95
N ILE A 57 -4.32 14.14 2.82
CA ILE A 57 -3.49 13.09 2.22
C ILE A 57 -4.10 12.60 0.91
N LYS A 58 -3.26 12.40 -0.10
CA LYS A 58 -3.62 11.74 -1.37
C LYS A 58 -2.72 10.57 -1.69
N ILE A 59 -3.31 9.47 -2.12
CA ILE A 59 -2.60 8.28 -2.54
C ILE A 59 -2.41 8.30 -4.05
N LYS A 60 -1.16 8.42 -4.48
CA LYS A 60 -0.79 8.27 -5.88
C LYS A 60 -0.33 6.85 -6.15
N GLN A 61 -1.21 6.08 -6.77
CA GLN A 61 -0.91 4.71 -7.19
C GLN A 61 -0.02 4.70 -8.44
N ILE A 62 1.06 3.92 -8.42
CA ILE A 62 1.93 3.62 -9.55
C ILE A 62 1.82 2.12 -9.82
N VAL A 63 1.18 1.76 -10.92
CA VAL A 63 0.74 0.40 -11.18
C VAL A 63 1.53 -0.19 -12.35
N PHE A 64 2.05 -1.40 -12.17
CA PHE A 64 2.64 -2.21 -13.22
C PHE A 64 1.94 -3.57 -13.28
N ASP A 65 1.95 -4.25 -14.43
CA ASP A 65 1.64 -5.69 -14.44
C ASP A 65 2.74 -6.49 -13.72
N ASP A 66 2.43 -7.72 -13.32
CA ASP A 66 3.34 -8.55 -12.51
C ASP A 66 4.71 -8.78 -13.17
N ASP A 67 4.73 -9.01 -14.48
CA ASP A 67 5.98 -9.25 -15.22
C ASP A 67 6.83 -7.97 -15.27
N GLN A 68 6.22 -6.83 -15.57
CA GLN A 68 6.93 -5.55 -15.56
C GLN A 68 7.38 -5.18 -14.14
N TYR A 69 6.54 -5.40 -13.13
CA TYR A 69 6.79 -5.06 -11.73
C TYR A 69 8.05 -5.77 -11.22
N SER A 70 8.06 -7.11 -11.34
CA SER A 70 9.09 -8.00 -10.81
C SER A 70 10.44 -7.84 -11.51
N ASN A 71 10.44 -7.60 -12.83
CA ASN A 71 11.69 -7.55 -13.60
C ASN A 71 12.41 -6.20 -13.48
N GLN A 72 11.68 -5.08 -13.55
CA GLN A 72 12.32 -3.77 -13.64
C GLN A 72 11.51 -2.62 -13.02
N GLY A 73 10.18 -2.73 -12.95
CA GLY A 73 9.28 -1.66 -12.51
C GLY A 73 9.63 -1.14 -11.12
N LEU A 74 9.57 -2.01 -10.10
CA LEU A 74 9.89 -1.63 -8.72
C LEU A 74 11.33 -1.16 -8.57
N ILE A 75 12.31 -1.89 -9.14
CA ILE A 75 13.73 -1.54 -9.06
C ILE A 75 14.01 -0.14 -9.62
N THR A 76 13.30 0.23 -10.70
CA THR A 76 13.42 1.56 -11.30
C THR A 76 12.86 2.63 -10.38
N GLN A 77 11.70 2.40 -9.76
CA GLN A 77 11.08 3.32 -8.80
C GLN A 77 11.99 3.53 -7.58
N LEU A 78 12.51 2.46 -6.99
CA LEU A 78 13.40 2.50 -5.81
C LEU A 78 14.74 3.24 -6.08
N LYS A 79 15.21 3.26 -7.33
CA LYS A 79 16.44 3.96 -7.74
C LYS A 79 16.19 5.36 -8.32
N SER A 80 14.94 5.77 -8.44
CA SER A 80 14.59 7.06 -9.01
C SER A 80 14.73 8.19 -7.99
N ASN A 81 14.65 9.44 -8.46
CA ASN A 81 14.55 10.60 -7.56
C ASN A 81 13.17 10.72 -6.89
N GLU A 82 12.20 9.89 -7.27
CA GLU A 82 10.84 9.87 -6.74
C GLU A 82 10.49 8.48 -6.18
N VAL A 83 11.31 8.04 -5.22
CA VAL A 83 11.14 6.76 -4.51
C VAL A 83 9.72 6.66 -3.92
N PRO A 84 9.04 5.51 -4.03
CA PRO A 84 7.72 5.34 -3.44
C PRO A 84 7.78 5.30 -1.91
N ASP A 85 6.75 5.83 -1.26
CA ASP A 85 6.59 5.77 0.20
C ASP A 85 6.11 4.38 0.66
N ILE A 86 5.29 3.75 -0.17
CA ILE A 86 4.76 2.40 0.04
C ILE A 86 4.99 1.60 -1.24
N PHE A 87 5.42 0.35 -1.12
CA PHE A 87 5.49 -0.56 -2.25
C PHE A 87 5.04 -1.97 -1.86
N PHE A 88 4.49 -2.67 -2.84
CA PHE A 88 4.21 -4.10 -2.74
C PHE A 88 5.51 -4.90 -2.90
N GLU A 89 5.63 -6.02 -2.20
CA GLU A 89 6.72 -6.96 -2.46
C GLU A 89 6.25 -8.38 -2.10
N TRP A 90 6.79 -9.39 -2.79
CA TRP A 90 6.55 -10.79 -2.44
C TRP A 90 7.42 -11.19 -1.26
N ALA A 91 6.83 -11.89 -0.29
CA ALA A 91 7.53 -12.37 0.89
C ALA A 91 8.72 -13.29 0.51
N GLY A 92 9.78 -13.24 1.31
CA GLY A 92 10.97 -14.08 1.18
C GLY A 92 12.18 -13.30 0.69
N TYR A 93 12.88 -13.84 -0.31
CA TYR A 93 14.12 -13.24 -0.82
C TYR A 93 13.96 -11.78 -1.31
N PRO A 94 12.87 -11.39 -2.00
CA PRO A 94 12.72 -9.99 -2.42
C PRO A 94 12.70 -9.01 -1.24
N VAL A 95 12.01 -9.35 -0.14
CA VAL A 95 12.05 -8.56 1.10
C VAL A 95 13.48 -8.48 1.66
N GLN A 96 14.20 -9.59 1.74
CA GLN A 96 15.59 -9.61 2.22
C GLN A 96 16.51 -8.72 1.37
N ARG A 97 16.34 -8.76 0.04
CA ARG A 97 17.07 -7.90 -0.91
C ARG A 97 16.81 -6.43 -0.61
N ASP A 98 15.56 -6.04 -0.42
CA ASP A 98 15.18 -4.64 -0.23
C ASP A 98 15.58 -4.10 1.14
N VAL A 99 15.54 -4.94 2.17
CA VAL A 99 16.13 -4.63 3.50
C VAL A 99 17.63 -4.42 3.37
N GLY A 100 18.36 -5.33 2.71
CA GLY A 100 19.81 -5.21 2.51
C GLY A 100 20.22 -4.00 1.66
N ALA A 101 19.35 -3.54 0.77
CA ALA A 101 19.54 -2.35 -0.04
C ALA A 101 19.10 -1.04 0.66
N GLY A 102 18.47 -1.12 1.84
CA GLY A 102 18.00 0.03 2.60
C GLY A 102 16.70 0.66 2.09
N TYR A 103 15.91 -0.08 1.31
CA TYR A 103 14.63 0.38 0.77
C TYR A 103 13.44 0.06 1.66
N ALA A 104 13.54 -0.98 2.50
CA ALA A 104 12.46 -1.39 3.41
C ALA A 104 12.66 -0.83 4.83
N TYR A 105 11.57 -0.33 5.41
CA TYR A 105 11.54 0.28 6.74
C TYR A 105 11.20 -0.76 7.82
N ASP A 106 11.90 -0.70 8.97
CA ASP A 106 11.64 -1.58 10.13
C ASP A 106 10.30 -1.22 10.79
N LEU A 107 9.33 -2.12 10.69
CA LEU A 107 7.95 -1.92 11.17
C LEU A 107 7.77 -2.27 12.65
N SER A 108 8.85 -2.54 13.41
CA SER A 108 8.76 -3.00 14.81
C SER A 108 7.90 -2.08 15.68
N ASP A 109 8.12 -0.76 15.56
CA ASP A 109 7.37 0.25 16.34
C ASP A 109 5.91 0.33 15.88
N ALA A 110 5.68 0.32 14.57
CA ALA A 110 4.34 0.34 13.99
C ALA A 110 3.51 -0.89 14.40
N MET A 111 4.14 -2.06 14.48
CA MET A 111 3.49 -3.31 14.92
C MET A 111 3.17 -3.36 16.41
N ALA A 112 3.89 -2.59 17.23
CA ALA A 112 3.61 -2.47 18.66
C ALA A 112 2.42 -1.54 18.94
N ALA A 113 2.09 -0.65 18.01
CA ALA A 113 0.97 0.26 18.10
C ALA A 113 -0.37 -0.43 17.78
N ASP A 114 -1.43 0.00 18.46
CA ASP A 114 -2.84 -0.21 18.08
C ASP A 114 -3.33 -1.65 17.87
N GLY A 115 -2.56 -2.66 18.29
CA GLY A 115 -2.98 -4.06 18.38
C GLY A 115 -3.29 -4.76 17.06
N TRP A 116 -3.18 -4.08 15.91
CA TRP A 116 -3.53 -4.60 14.59
C TRP A 116 -2.70 -5.82 14.20
N LYS A 117 -1.48 -5.99 14.71
CA LYS A 117 -0.67 -7.22 14.53
C LYS A 117 -1.44 -8.50 14.89
N ALA A 118 -2.33 -8.43 15.88
CA ALA A 118 -3.13 -9.58 16.33
C ALA A 118 -4.25 -9.97 15.36
N SER A 119 -4.56 -9.16 14.34
CA SER A 119 -5.53 -9.53 13.30
C SER A 119 -4.95 -10.52 12.27
N PHE A 120 -3.64 -10.78 12.32
CA PHE A 120 -2.94 -11.71 11.43
C PHE A 120 -2.67 -13.05 12.11
N ALA A 121 -2.62 -14.11 11.31
CA ALA A 121 -2.19 -15.42 11.79
C ALA A 121 -0.74 -15.34 12.31
N PRO A 122 -0.43 -15.81 13.54
CA PRO A 122 0.92 -15.67 14.11
C PRO A 122 2.04 -16.25 13.24
N SER A 123 1.74 -17.27 12.43
CA SER A 123 2.69 -17.93 11.54
C SER A 123 3.26 -17.03 10.45
N VAL A 124 2.59 -15.92 10.11
CA VAL A 124 3.10 -14.99 9.09
C VAL A 124 4.25 -14.15 9.61
N TRP A 125 4.41 -14.02 10.93
CA TRP A 125 5.41 -13.17 11.58
C TRP A 125 6.69 -13.93 11.90
N THR A 126 7.35 -14.47 10.87
CA THR A 126 8.62 -15.20 11.01
C THR A 126 9.54 -14.98 9.81
N ASP A 127 10.86 -15.15 9.99
CA ASP A 127 11.82 -15.09 8.88
C ASP A 127 11.51 -16.16 7.81
N GLY A 128 11.06 -17.34 8.25
CA GLY A 128 10.67 -18.44 7.34
C GLY A 128 9.43 -18.16 6.51
N ALA A 129 8.52 -17.31 6.99
CA ALA A 129 7.39 -16.81 6.22
C ALA A 129 7.79 -15.66 5.28
N GLY A 130 9.01 -15.14 5.39
CA GLY A 130 9.56 -14.13 4.48
C GLY A 130 9.03 -12.71 4.69
N THR A 131 8.33 -12.45 5.80
CA THR A 131 7.83 -11.11 6.18
C THR A 131 8.79 -10.39 7.14
N MET A 132 9.73 -11.14 7.71
CA MET A 132 10.76 -10.69 8.64
C MET A 132 12.16 -10.93 8.09
N VAL A 133 13.09 -10.10 8.56
CA VAL A 133 14.53 -10.25 8.34
C VAL A 133 15.21 -10.04 9.69
N ASP A 134 16.03 -11.00 10.10
CA ASP A 134 16.70 -11.01 11.41
C ASP A 134 15.74 -10.76 12.59
N GLY A 135 14.54 -11.35 12.51
CA GLY A 135 13.50 -11.26 13.54
C GLY A 135 12.73 -9.93 13.58
N LYS A 136 12.98 -9.02 12.63
CA LYS A 136 12.30 -7.73 12.52
C LYS A 136 11.32 -7.72 11.35
N PRO A 137 10.12 -7.14 11.52
CA PRO A 137 9.12 -7.07 10.46
C PRO A 137 9.42 -5.97 9.44
N TYR A 138 9.31 -6.30 8.15
CA TYR A 138 9.52 -5.37 7.05
C TYR A 138 8.38 -5.37 6.01
N LEU A 139 7.41 -6.27 6.18
CA LEU A 139 6.28 -6.42 5.27
C LEU A 139 4.99 -6.63 6.06
N VAL A 140 3.90 -5.99 5.61
CA VAL A 140 2.54 -6.25 6.10
C VAL A 140 1.84 -7.20 5.13
N PRO A 141 1.48 -8.43 5.54
CA PRO A 141 0.83 -9.39 4.65
C PRO A 141 -0.55 -8.90 4.20
N LEU A 142 -0.87 -9.04 2.91
CA LEU A 142 -2.20 -8.72 2.37
C LEU A 142 -3.00 -9.99 2.04
N SER A 143 -2.34 -10.97 1.43
CA SER A 143 -2.91 -12.26 1.06
C SER A 143 -1.88 -13.38 1.29
N LEU A 144 -2.36 -14.62 1.26
CA LEU A 144 -1.53 -15.81 1.26
C LEU A 144 -1.86 -16.65 0.03
N ASP A 145 -0.85 -16.90 -0.80
CA ASP A 145 -0.99 -17.71 -2.00
C ASP A 145 -0.31 -19.08 -1.80
N LEU A 146 -1.05 -20.16 -2.09
CA LEU A 146 -0.54 -21.53 -2.02
C LEU A 146 0.11 -21.93 -3.35
N THR A 147 1.41 -21.69 -3.49
CA THR A 147 2.17 -21.94 -4.72
C THR A 147 2.67 -23.38 -4.86
N ASN A 148 2.63 -24.18 -3.79
CA ASN A 148 3.11 -25.56 -3.77
C ASN A 148 2.00 -26.61 -4.04
N THR A 149 0.93 -26.21 -4.74
CA THR A 149 -0.18 -27.10 -5.06
C THR A 149 -0.02 -27.68 -6.46
N ILE A 150 -0.02 -29.01 -6.58
CA ILE A 150 -0.01 -29.70 -7.87
C ILE A 150 -1.45 -29.96 -8.32
N TRP A 151 -1.84 -29.35 -9.43
CA TRP A 151 -3.13 -29.57 -10.08
C TRP A 151 -2.99 -30.65 -11.15
N TYR A 152 -3.90 -31.63 -11.19
CA TYR A 152 -3.88 -32.71 -12.18
C TYR A 152 -5.28 -33.04 -12.68
N ASN A 153 -5.36 -33.56 -13.90
CA ASN A 153 -6.63 -33.94 -14.52
C ASN A 153 -7.01 -35.38 -14.13
N LYS A 154 -8.04 -35.51 -13.28
CA LYS A 154 -8.52 -36.82 -12.79
C LYS A 154 -8.98 -37.77 -13.91
N LYS A 155 -9.54 -37.24 -15.01
CA LYS A 155 -10.00 -38.06 -16.14
C LYS A 155 -8.82 -38.69 -16.88
N ILE A 156 -7.79 -37.91 -17.19
CA ILE A 156 -6.56 -38.39 -17.82
C ILE A 156 -5.88 -39.45 -16.93
N PHE A 157 -5.81 -39.19 -15.62
CA PHE A 157 -5.23 -40.16 -14.68
C PHE A 157 -6.00 -41.49 -14.69
N ALA A 158 -7.34 -41.46 -14.71
CA ALA A 158 -8.15 -42.68 -14.77
C ALA A 158 -7.99 -43.42 -16.12
N GLU A 159 -8.02 -42.71 -17.25
CA GLU A 159 -7.87 -43.30 -18.59
C GLU A 159 -6.53 -44.04 -18.77
N HIS A 160 -5.48 -43.54 -18.13
CA HIS A 160 -4.14 -44.12 -18.20
C HIS A 160 -3.74 -44.95 -16.96
N ASN A 161 -4.66 -45.21 -16.04
CA ASN A 161 -4.40 -45.93 -14.78
C ASN A 161 -3.24 -45.35 -13.94
N LEU A 162 -3.16 -44.02 -13.86
CA LEU A 162 -2.14 -43.29 -13.10
C LEU A 162 -2.65 -42.93 -11.69
N THR A 163 -1.73 -42.88 -10.73
CA THR A 163 -1.98 -42.35 -9.37
C THR A 163 -1.18 -41.07 -9.15
N PRO A 164 -1.72 -40.06 -8.42
CA PRO A 164 -0.96 -38.86 -8.07
C PRO A 164 0.36 -39.24 -7.36
N PRO A 165 1.51 -38.77 -7.87
CA PRO A 165 2.79 -39.09 -7.26
C PRO A 165 2.88 -38.49 -5.86
N LYS A 166 3.54 -39.21 -4.95
CA LYS A 166 3.81 -38.74 -3.57
C LYS A 166 5.23 -38.21 -3.40
N THR A 167 6.07 -38.43 -4.41
CA THR A 167 7.51 -38.13 -4.45
C THR A 167 7.87 -37.55 -5.81
N TRP A 168 9.08 -37.01 -5.92
CA TRP A 168 9.61 -36.46 -7.17
C TRP A 168 10.23 -37.50 -8.10
N ASP A 169 10.71 -38.62 -7.54
CA ASP A 169 11.09 -39.83 -8.29
C ASP A 169 9.86 -40.52 -8.90
#